data_AF-A0A2L2Y8M3-F1
#
_entry.id   AF-A0A2L2Y8M3-F1
#
_cell.length_a   1.000
_cell.length_b   1.000
_cell.length_c   1.000
_cell.angle_alpha   90.00
_cell.angle_beta   90.00
_cell.angle_gamma   90.00
#
_symmetry.space_group_name_H-M   'P 1'
#
loop_
_entity.id
_entity.type
_entity.pdbx_description
1 polymer ?
#
loop_
_entity_poly.entity_id
_entity_poly.type
_entity_poly.pdbx_seq_one_letter_code
_entity_poly.pdbx_strand_id
1 'polypeptide(L)' 'SESAEKKKRKIECGVCFDGPDEIEASGRSLVSTNCGHIFCSDCIKLAIKNCKQCPQCRKRLTMKQFHALYI' A
#
# COMPACT_ATOMS: atom_id res chain seq x y z
N SER A 1 -8.66 -35.73 5.70
CA SER A 1 -9.42 -34.78 4.88
C SER A 1 -9.25 -33.39 5.49
N GLU A 2 -8.53 -32.55 4.75
CA GLU A 2 -8.47 -31.08 4.79
C GLU A 2 -8.38 -30.39 6.17
N SER A 3 -7.13 -30.23 6.61
CA SER A 3 -6.73 -29.38 7.74
C SER A 3 -6.94 -27.91 7.38
N ALA A 4 -7.54 -27.14 8.30
CA ALA A 4 -7.79 -25.72 8.18
C ALA A 4 -6.49 -24.91 7.98
N GLU A 5 -6.13 -24.65 6.74
CA GLU A 5 -4.97 -23.84 6.39
C GLU A 5 -5.29 -22.37 6.66
N LYS A 6 -4.63 -21.82 7.67
CA LYS A 6 -4.73 -20.42 8.11
C LYS A 6 -4.25 -19.51 6.96
N LYS A 7 -5.16 -19.04 6.11
CA LYS A 7 -4.88 -18.17 4.96
C LYS A 7 -4.06 -16.95 5.42
N LYS A 8 -2.74 -16.97 5.19
CA LYS A 8 -1.90 -15.78 5.37
C LYS A 8 -2.37 -14.74 4.38
N ARG A 9 -2.84 -13.58 4.86
CA ARG A 9 -3.17 -12.47 3.98
C ARG A 9 -1.88 -11.98 3.33
N LYS A 10 -1.83 -11.96 2.00
CA LYS A 10 -0.73 -11.37 1.26
C LYS A 10 -0.79 -9.85 1.43
N ILE A 11 0.35 -9.22 1.66
CA ILE A 11 0.48 -7.77 1.73
C ILE A 11 0.83 -7.31 0.32
N GLU A 12 0.01 -6.45 -0.27
CA GLU A 12 0.16 -5.99 -1.65
C GLU A 12 -0.27 -4.52 -1.76
N CYS A 13 0.19 -3.83 -2.80
CA CYS A 13 -0.26 -2.46 -3.06
C CYS A 13 -1.73 -2.47 -3.52
N GLY A 14 -2.62 -1.74 -2.85
CA GLY A 14 -4.04 -1.62 -3.22
C GLY A 14 -4.33 -0.83 -4.52
N VAL A 15 -3.36 -0.68 -5.41
CA VAL A 15 -3.46 0.03 -6.70
C VAL A 15 -2.82 -0.77 -7.83
N CYS A 16 -1.53 -1.13 -7.71
CA CYS A 16 -0.83 -1.91 -8.73
C CYS A 16 -0.79 -3.42 -8.45
N PHE A 17 -1.20 -3.86 -7.26
CA PHE A 17 -1.21 -5.26 -6.82
C PHE A 17 0.16 -5.94 -6.68
N ASP A 18 1.24 -5.20 -6.88
CA ASP A 18 2.60 -5.68 -6.61
C ASP A 18 2.76 -6.06 -5.12
N GLY A 19 3.46 -7.17 -4.89
CA GLY A 19 3.89 -7.61 -3.56
C GLY A 19 5.15 -6.91 -3.06
N PRO A 20 5.62 -7.23 -1.84
CA PRO A 20 6.79 -6.58 -1.23
C PRO A 20 8.06 -6.78 -2.05
N ASP A 21 8.29 -8.01 -2.55
CA ASP A 21 9.47 -8.34 -3.36
C ASP A 21 9.53 -7.53 -4.65
N GLU A 22 8.41 -7.39 -5.36
CA GLU A 22 8.32 -6.62 -6.61
C GLU A 22 8.47 -5.11 -6.38
N ILE A 23 7.91 -4.62 -5.27
CA ILE A 23 8.04 -3.23 -4.84
C ILE A 23 9.50 -2.91 -4.53
N GLU A 24 10.19 -3.76 -3.77
CA GLU A 24 11.60 -3.57 -3.41
C GLU A 24 12.52 -3.70 -4.62
N ALA A 25 12.34 -4.72 -5.45
CA ALA A 25 13.14 -4.95 -6.67
C ALA A 25 13.10 -3.78 -7.66
N SER A 26 12.06 -2.95 -7.60
CA SER A 26 11.89 -1.74 -8.42
C SER A 26 12.28 -0.44 -7.71
N GLY A 27 12.91 -0.52 -6.53
CA GLY A 27 13.35 0.64 -5.75
C GLY A 27 12.22 1.45 -5.11
N ARG A 28 11.01 0.89 -5.06
CA ARG A 28 9.86 1.49 -4.38
C ARG A 28 9.81 0.99 -2.93
N SER A 29 9.01 1.64 -2.10
CA SER A 29 8.78 1.20 -0.72
C SER A 29 7.32 0.87 -0.52
N LEU A 30 7.05 -0.16 0.28
CA LEU A 30 5.71 -0.39 0.80
C LEU A 30 5.42 0.68 1.86
N VAL A 31 4.25 1.31 1.78
CA VAL A 31 3.87 2.42 2.66
C VAL A 31 2.47 2.23 3.21
N SER A 32 2.25 2.72 4.43
CA SER A 32 0.92 2.85 5.01
C SER A 32 0.54 4.32 5.11
N THR A 33 -0.73 4.59 4.84
CA THR A 33 -1.33 5.91 5.08
C THR A 33 -1.80 6.03 6.53
N ASN A 34 -1.99 7.25 7.03
CA ASN A 34 -2.56 7.46 8.37
C ASN A 34 -4.01 6.95 8.52
N CYS A 35 -4.66 6.58 7.42
CA CYS A 35 -5.96 5.93 7.43
C CYS A 35 -5.88 4.40 7.41
N GLY A 36 -4.67 3.83 7.48
CA GLY A 36 -4.42 2.40 7.62
C GLY A 36 -4.35 1.60 6.31
N HIS A 37 -4.51 2.24 5.15
CA HIS A 37 -4.43 1.57 3.85
C HIS A 37 -3.00 1.54 3.31
N ILE A 38 -2.65 0.42 2.67
CA ILE A 38 -1.30 0.08 2.21
C ILE A 38 -1.19 0.23 0.69
N PHE A 39 -0.10 0.84 0.25
CA PHE A 39 0.24 1.07 -1.16
C PHE A 39 1.75 0.98 -1.36
N CYS A 40 2.24 1.00 -2.60
CA CYS A 40 3.63 1.35 -2.87
C CYS A 40 3.80 2.89 -2.87
N SER A 41 5.03 3.34 -2.67
CA SER A 41 5.40 4.76 -2.61
C SER A 41 4.91 5.56 -3.81
N ASP A 42 4.95 4.96 -5.00
CA ASP A 42 4.69 5.68 -6.24
C ASP A 42 3.20 5.84 -6.49
N CYS A 43 2.43 4.77 -6.28
CA CYS A 43 0.98 4.80 -6.38
C CYS A 43 0.36 5.81 -5.39
N ILE A 44 0.82 5.85 -4.13
CA ILE A 44 0.26 6.80 -3.18
C ILE A 44 0.63 8.25 -3.50
N LYS A 45 1.88 8.51 -3.94
CA LYS A 45 2.32 9.86 -4.33
C LYS A 45 1.51 10.35 -5.54
N LEU A 46 1.26 9.48 -6.53
CA LEU A 46 0.46 9.82 -7.70
C LEU A 46 -1.01 10.10 -7.31
N ALA A 47 -1.60 9.28 -6.45
CA ALA A 47 -2.96 9.50 -5.94
C ALA A 47 -3.09 10.82 -5.18
N ILE A 48 -2.11 11.17 -4.33
CA ILE A 48 -2.08 12.45 -3.61
C ILE A 48 -1.93 13.62 -4.59
N LYS A 49 -1.07 13.49 -5.62
CA LYS A 49 -0.87 14.53 -6.64
C LYS A 49 -2.14 14.83 -7.43
N ASN A 50 -2.88 13.80 -7.84
CA ASN A 50 -4.06 13.93 -8.70
C ASN A 50 -5.35 14.23 -7.92
N CYS A 51 -5.61 13.48 -6.85
CA CYS A 51 -6.92 13.47 -6.19
C CYS A 51 -6.87 13.96 -4.73
N LYS A 52 -5.69 14.02 -4.11
CA LYS A 52 -5.51 14.41 -2.68
C LYS A 52 -6.33 13.56 -1.71
N GLN A 53 -6.55 12.29 -2.05
CA GLN A 53 -7.39 11.36 -1.28
C GLN A 53 -6.80 9.94 -1.31
N CYS A 54 -7.10 9.14 -0.29
CA CYS A 54 -6.80 7.72 -0.26
C CYS A 54 -7.55 6.98 -1.38
N PRO A 55 -6.87 6.17 -2.21
CA PRO A 55 -7.53 5.38 -3.26
C PRO A 55 -8.64 4.45 -2.74
N GLN A 56 -8.54 3.99 -1.50
CA GLN A 56 -9.43 2.95 -0.95
C GLN A 56 -10.60 3.51 -0.14
N CYS A 57 -10.36 4.48 0.76
CA CYS A 57 -11.42 5.05 1.61
C CYS A 57 -11.74 6.51 1.32
N ARG A 58 -11.09 7.13 0.33
CA ARG A 58 -11.26 8.54 -0.06
C ARG A 58 -10.98 9.58 1.03
N LYS A 59 -10.47 9.18 2.20
CA LYS A 59 -10.00 10.12 3.23
C LYS A 59 -8.98 11.07 2.61
N ARG A 60 -9.08 12.37 2.90
CA ARG A 60 -8.15 13.38 2.40
C ARG A 60 -6.72 13.07 2.85
N LEU A 61 -5.79 13.08 1.91
CA LEU A 61 -4.37 12.81 2.15
C LEU A 61 -3.49 13.93 1.61
N THR A 62 -2.35 14.11 2.26
CA THR A 62 -1.27 15.01 1.87
C THR A 62 0.05 14.23 1.86
N MET A 63 1.09 14.81 1.26
CA MET A 63 2.40 14.15 1.09
C MET A 63 3.10 13.78 2.41
N LYS A 64 2.60 14.26 3.55
CA LYS A 64 3.12 13.96 4.89
C LYS A 64 2.30 12.91 5.65
N GLN A 65 1.23 12.37 5.05
CA GLN A 65 0.26 11.48 5.72
C GLN A 65 0.40 10.02 5.31
N PHE A 66 1.60 9.62 4.91
CA PHE A 66 1.99 8.23 4.71
C PHE A 66 3.44 8.02 5.15
N HIS A 67 3.80 6.79 5.49
CA HIS A 67 5.16 6.43 5.91
C HIS A 67 5.53 5.03 5.39
N ALA A 68 6.83 4.78 5.23
CA ALA A 68 7.33 3.46 4.85
C ALA A 68 7.03 2.43 5.94
N LEU A 69 6.81 1.19 5.49
CA LEU A 69 6.78 0.00 6.32
C LEU A 69 8.09 -0.76 6.11
N TYR A 70 8.72 -1.16 7.21
CA TYR A 70 9.91 -2.01 7.21
C TYR A 70 9.48 -3.33 7.85
N ILE A 71 9.35 -4.38 7.04
CA ILE A 71 8.86 -5.71 7.42
C ILE A 71 9.81 -6.79 6.96
#